data_AF-A0A929WZA3-F1
#
_entry.id   AF-A0A929WZA3-F1
#
_cell.length_a   1.000
_cell.length_b   1.000
_cell.length_c   1.000
_cell.angle_alpha   90.00
_cell.angle_beta   90.00
_cell.angle_gamma   90.00
#
_symmetry.space_group_name_H-M   'P 1'
#
loop_
_entity.id
_entity.type
_entity.pdbx_description
1 polymer ?
#
loop_
_entity_poly.entity_id
_entity_poly.type
_entity_poly.pdbx_seq_one_letter_code
_entity_poly.pdbx_strand_id
1 'polypeptide(L)'
;MKRLLLMCFLVLGSFRAYAQLCVIDGVLIPDSLLRVSVDEMRSDSAKLIVAKRLGFLSPFAIDTIRIFPKGKMQTFCREPADIILIQTNTLAQLQWVVNGKLKNPKKRLTIIDYKLSPTCLEAALPRGVKPKKIVSVQVLIPKAYTIRPEARPTIVIEMKK
;
A
#
# COMPACT_ATOMS: atom_id res chain seq x y z
N MET A 1 42.00 21.65 2.81
CA MET A 1 41.04 20.97 3.73
C MET A 1 39.71 21.69 3.95
N LYS A 2 39.52 22.97 3.57
CA LYS A 2 38.23 23.68 3.76
C LYS A 2 37.14 23.38 2.71
N ARG A 3 37.51 22.95 1.49
CA ARG A 3 36.55 22.63 0.41
C ARG A 3 35.85 21.28 0.55
N LEU A 4 36.47 20.30 1.20
CA LEU A 4 35.88 18.97 1.41
C LEU A 4 34.74 19.00 2.44
N LEU A 5 34.89 19.82 3.49
CA LEU A 5 33.88 20.05 4.53
C LEU A 5 32.60 20.70 3.96
N LEU A 6 32.73 21.59 2.98
CA LEU A 6 31.59 22.27 2.36
C LEU A 6 30.70 21.31 1.56
N MET A 7 31.30 20.30 0.91
CA MET A 7 30.55 19.25 0.21
C MET A 7 29.81 18.32 1.18
N CYS A 8 30.38 18.00 2.34
CA CYS A 8 29.69 17.20 3.35
C CYS A 8 28.42 17.89 3.88
N PHE A 9 28.44 19.22 4.05
CA PHE A 9 27.26 19.98 4.48
C PHE A 9 26.17 20.12 3.41
N LEU A 10 26.53 20.19 2.12
CA LEU A 10 25.56 20.23 1.03
C LEU A 10 24.79 18.91 0.88
N VAL A 11 25.40 17.76 1.23
CA VAL A 11 24.71 16.45 1.23
C VAL A 11 23.81 16.27 2.46
N LEU A 12 24.13 16.92 3.58
CA LEU A 12 23.33 16.90 4.81
C LEU A 12 22.07 17.80 4.76
N GLY A 13 22.00 18.73 3.80
CA GLY A 13 20.92 19.73 3.69
C GLY A 13 19.58 19.24 3.12
N SER A 14 19.50 17.99 2.64
CA SER A 14 18.30 17.48 1.97
C SER A 14 17.46 16.53 2.82
N PHE A 15 17.80 16.31 4.10
CA PHE A 15 16.89 15.69 5.06
C PHE A 15 15.91 16.73 5.61
N ARG A 16 15.14 17.35 4.71
CA ARG A 16 13.89 17.99 5.11
C ARG A 16 12.94 16.88 5.50
N ALA A 17 12.94 16.53 6.78
CA ALA A 17 11.92 15.71 7.41
C ALA A 17 10.59 16.48 7.43
N TYR A 18 10.03 16.77 6.26
CA TYR A 18 8.62 17.05 6.18
C TYR A 18 7.92 15.73 6.43
N ALA A 19 7.19 15.63 7.53
CA ALA A 19 6.17 14.60 7.68
C ALA A 19 5.16 14.84 6.56
N GLN A 20 5.18 14.01 5.53
CA GLN A 20 4.30 14.12 4.38
C GLN A 20 3.11 13.21 4.60
N LEU A 21 1.92 13.69 4.26
CA LEU A 21 0.71 12.91 4.46
C LEU A 21 0.55 11.94 3.29
N CYS A 22 0.82 10.66 3.52
CA CYS A 22 0.59 9.63 2.51
C CYS A 22 -0.82 9.05 2.64
N VAL A 23 -1.54 9.03 1.53
CA VAL A 23 -2.90 8.50 1.43
C VAL A 23 -2.93 7.48 0.30
N ILE A 24 -3.37 6.25 0.59
CA ILE A 24 -3.61 5.24 -0.46
C ILE A 24 -5.09 4.88 -0.49
N ASP A 25 -5.73 5.04 -1.65
CA ASP A 25 -7.15 4.74 -1.88
C ASP A 25 -8.10 5.40 -0.85
N GLY A 26 -7.73 6.60 -0.39
CA GLY A 26 -8.49 7.37 0.60
C GLY A 26 -8.19 7.02 2.05
N VAL A 27 -7.29 6.06 2.32
CA VAL A 27 -6.87 5.68 3.66
C VAL A 27 -5.54 6.34 4.01
N LEU A 28 -5.46 6.95 5.20
CA LEU A 28 -4.22 7.51 5.74
C LEU A 28 -3.24 6.38 6.07
N ILE A 29 -2.03 6.49 5.53
CA ILE A 29 -0.97 5.52 5.76
C ILE A 29 -0.02 6.05 6.83
N PRO A 30 0.24 5.29 7.91
CA PRO A 30 1.21 5.70 8.91
C PRO A 30 2.63 5.66 8.34
N ASP A 31 3.48 6.58 8.78
CA ASP A 31 4.89 6.65 8.39
C ASP A 31 5.68 5.37 8.71
N SER A 32 5.21 4.59 9.69
CA SER A 32 5.78 3.28 10.03
C SER A 32 5.56 2.23 8.93
N LEU A 33 4.53 2.39 8.12
CA LEU A 33 4.20 1.50 7.00
C LEU A 33 4.80 2.02 5.68
N LEU A 34 4.71 3.33 5.45
CA LEU A 34 5.24 3.95 4.23
C LEU A 34 5.72 5.36 4.50
N ARG A 35 7.04 5.51 4.57
CA ARG A 35 7.70 6.82 4.56
C ARG A 35 8.22 7.11 3.16
N VAL A 36 7.81 8.23 2.58
CA VAL A 36 8.23 8.68 1.24
C VAL A 36 8.42 10.19 1.23
N SER A 37 9.24 10.67 0.31
CA SER A 37 9.42 12.11 0.04
C SER A 37 8.79 12.51 -1.29
N VAL A 38 8.48 13.80 -1.43
CA VAL A 38 7.94 14.40 -2.66
C VAL A 38 8.90 14.19 -3.82
N ASP A 39 10.21 14.33 -3.60
CA ASP A 39 11.21 14.15 -4.65
C ASP A 39 11.26 12.70 -5.14
N GLU A 40 11.17 11.73 -4.22
CA GLU A 40 11.05 10.32 -4.58
C GLU A 40 9.78 10.05 -5.38
N MET A 41 8.65 10.65 -4.99
CA MET A 41 7.36 10.45 -5.66
C MET A 41 7.25 11.17 -7.01
N ARG A 42 8.14 12.14 -7.30
CA ARG A 42 8.27 12.76 -8.63
C ARG A 42 9.15 11.96 -9.58
N SER A 43 9.95 11.03 -9.07
CA SER A 43 10.84 10.22 -9.90
C SER A 43 10.07 9.16 -10.69
N ASP A 44 10.63 8.73 -11.83
CA ASP A 44 10.09 7.61 -12.61
C ASP A 44 10.05 6.29 -11.82
N SER A 45 10.85 6.21 -10.75
CA SER A 45 10.92 5.05 -9.86
C SER A 45 9.89 5.07 -8.73
N ALA A 46 9.01 6.09 -8.66
CA ALA A 46 8.08 6.28 -7.54
C ALA A 46 7.26 5.02 -7.21
N LYS A 47 6.66 4.38 -8.22
CA LYS A 47 5.88 3.13 -8.03
C LYS A 47 6.73 2.00 -7.46
N LEU A 48 7.97 1.87 -7.91
CA LEU A 48 8.90 0.86 -7.43
C LEU A 48 9.34 1.10 -5.99
N ILE A 49 9.58 2.37 -5.63
CA ILE A 49 9.94 2.78 -4.27
C ILE A 49 8.81 2.43 -3.30
N VAL A 50 7.57 2.80 -3.64
CA VAL A 50 6.37 2.49 -2.83
C VAL A 50 6.22 0.98 -2.66
N ALA A 51 6.26 0.22 -3.77
CA ALA A 51 6.13 -1.22 -3.74
C ALA A 51 7.20 -1.91 -2.88
N LYS A 52 8.46 -1.48 -3.02
CA LYS A 52 9.59 -2.02 -2.25
C LYS A 52 9.46 -1.73 -0.76
N ARG A 53 9.06 -0.50 -0.38
CA ARG A 53 8.91 -0.10 1.02
C ARG A 53 7.73 -0.78 1.69
N LEU A 54 6.59 -0.89 1.01
CA LEU A 54 5.44 -1.64 1.52
C LEU A 54 5.76 -3.14 1.62
N GLY A 55 6.44 -3.70 0.61
CA GLY A 55 6.84 -5.11 0.58
C GLY A 55 5.69 -6.10 0.31
N PHE A 56 4.45 -5.65 0.27
CA PHE A 56 3.25 -6.47 0.01
C PHE A 56 2.36 -5.96 -1.13
N LEU A 57 2.76 -4.86 -1.78
CA LEU A 57 2.05 -4.27 -2.90
C LEU A 57 2.95 -4.32 -4.14
N SER A 58 2.42 -4.83 -5.25
CA SER A 58 3.13 -4.84 -6.53
C SER A 58 3.21 -3.41 -7.11
N PRO A 59 4.32 -3.02 -7.78
CA PRO A 59 4.39 -1.72 -8.46
C PRO A 59 3.34 -1.61 -9.58
N PHE A 60 2.95 -2.73 -10.19
CA PHE A 60 1.90 -2.79 -11.20
C PHE A 60 0.50 -2.57 -10.64
N ALA A 61 0.31 -2.75 -9.32
CA ALA A 61 -0.95 -2.46 -8.65
C ALA A 61 -1.14 -0.96 -8.38
N ILE A 62 -0.09 -0.16 -8.49
CA ILE A 62 -0.15 1.30 -8.32
C ILE A 62 -0.53 1.92 -9.66
N ASP A 63 -1.70 2.55 -9.70
CA ASP A 63 -2.23 3.19 -10.89
C ASP A 63 -1.65 4.59 -11.06
N THR A 64 -1.89 5.46 -10.07
CA THR A 64 -1.42 6.85 -10.10
C THR A 64 -0.82 7.27 -8.77
N ILE A 65 0.13 8.21 -8.84
CA ILE A 65 0.67 8.92 -7.68
C ILE A 65 0.52 10.41 -7.99
N ARG A 66 -0.18 11.13 -7.12
CA ARG A 66 -0.42 12.56 -7.23
C ARG A 66 0.13 13.28 -6.01
N ILE A 67 0.74 14.42 -6.22
CA ILE A 67 1.36 15.21 -5.17
C ILE A 67 0.65 16.55 -5.09
N PHE A 68 0.13 16.85 -3.92
CA PHE A 68 -0.49 18.13 -3.62
C PHE A 68 0.43 18.90 -2.67
N PRO A 69 1.08 19.96 -3.18
CA PRO A 69 1.97 20.75 -2.35
C PRO A 69 1.16 21.57 -1.33
N LYS A 70 1.78 21.80 -0.18
CA LYS A 70 1.28 22.70 0.85
C LYS A 70 0.94 24.08 0.26
N GLY A 71 -0.11 24.73 0.77
CA GLY A 71 -0.52 26.09 0.37
C GLY A 71 -1.26 26.20 -0.96
N LYS A 72 -1.43 25.10 -1.71
CA LYS A 72 -2.15 25.10 -2.99
C LYS A 72 -3.56 24.50 -2.92
N MET A 73 -4.06 24.17 -1.73
CA MET A 73 -5.39 23.58 -1.54
C MET A 73 -6.16 24.34 -0.46
N GLN A 74 -7.44 24.62 -0.75
CA GLN A 74 -8.38 25.07 0.27
C GLN A 74 -8.71 23.87 1.17
N THR A 75 -8.48 24.02 2.47
CA THR A 75 -8.73 22.96 3.47
C THR A 75 -9.62 23.51 4.58
N PHE A 76 -10.54 22.69 5.09
CA PHE A 76 -11.41 23.04 6.22
C PHE A 76 -10.74 22.80 7.59
N CYS A 77 -9.50 22.33 7.58
CA CYS A 77 -8.71 21.97 8.76
C CYS A 77 -7.40 22.76 8.79
N ARG A 78 -6.54 22.47 9.78
CA ARG A 78 -5.17 23.01 9.81
C ARG A 78 -4.46 22.63 8.52
N GLU A 79 -3.80 23.61 7.91
CA GLU A 79 -3.10 23.43 6.65
C GLU A 79 -2.13 22.22 6.73
N PRO A 80 -2.35 21.17 5.93
CA PRO A 80 -1.54 19.97 5.97
C PRO A 80 -0.15 20.23 5.36
N ALA A 81 0.80 19.36 5.68
CA ALA A 81 2.03 19.24 4.88
C ALA A 81 1.70 18.73 3.46
N ASP A 82 2.72 18.59 2.61
CA ASP A 82 2.53 18.02 1.28
C ASP A 82 1.80 16.67 1.36
N ILE A 83 0.76 16.50 0.53
CA ILE A 83 -0.06 15.29 0.48
C ILE A 83 0.34 14.47 -0.73
N ILE A 84 0.67 13.20 -0.51
CA ILE A 84 0.91 12.22 -1.56
C ILE A 84 -0.30 11.30 -1.61
N LEU A 85 -1.07 11.40 -2.69
CA LEU A 85 -2.22 10.54 -2.97
C LEU A 85 -1.81 9.45 -3.95
N ILE A 86 -1.94 8.21 -3.52
CA ILE A 86 -1.68 7.02 -4.33
C ILE A 86 -3.02 6.34 -4.59
N GLN A 87 -3.27 5.97 -5.83
CA GLN A 87 -4.44 5.17 -6.20
C GLN A 87 -3.98 3.82 -6.73
N THR A 88 -4.62 2.76 -6.27
CA THR A 88 -4.36 1.41 -6.74
C THR A 88 -5.42 0.94 -7.74
N ASN A 89 -5.04 -0.01 -8.57
CA ASN A 89 -5.96 -0.68 -9.48
C ASN A 89 -6.42 -2.04 -8.90
N THR A 90 -7.16 -2.80 -9.73
CA THR A 90 -7.75 -4.08 -9.31
C THR A 90 -6.73 -5.15 -8.89
N LEU A 91 -5.43 -5.01 -9.21
CA LEU A 91 -4.39 -5.94 -8.78
C LEU A 91 -4.09 -5.86 -7.28
N ALA A 92 -4.44 -4.75 -6.62
CA ALA A 92 -4.34 -4.63 -5.16
C ALA A 92 -5.45 -5.39 -4.42
N GLN A 93 -6.51 -5.82 -5.12
CA GLN A 93 -7.66 -6.51 -4.52
C GLN A 93 -7.31 -7.94 -4.12
N LEU A 94 -7.82 -8.36 -2.95
CA LEU A 94 -7.68 -9.72 -2.46
C LEU A 94 -8.54 -10.69 -3.27
N GLN A 95 -7.89 -11.72 -3.80
CA GLN A 95 -8.53 -12.87 -4.42
C GLN A 95 -8.82 -13.94 -3.37
N TRP A 96 -9.93 -14.68 -3.51
CA TRP A 96 -10.34 -15.68 -2.52
C TRP A 96 -10.44 -17.06 -3.15
N VAL A 97 -9.74 -18.01 -2.55
CA VAL A 97 -9.77 -19.43 -2.89
C VAL A 97 -10.29 -20.19 -1.68
N VAL A 98 -11.42 -20.90 -1.82
CA VAL A 98 -12.03 -21.68 -0.74
C VAL A 98 -12.09 -23.14 -1.19
N ASN A 99 -11.44 -24.05 -0.46
CA ASN A 99 -11.29 -25.47 -0.81
C ASN A 99 -10.85 -25.64 -2.28
N GLY A 100 -9.81 -24.90 -2.69
CA GLY A 100 -9.28 -24.91 -4.06
C GLY A 100 -10.12 -24.20 -5.12
N LYS A 101 -11.29 -23.63 -4.79
CA LYS A 101 -12.18 -22.95 -5.77
C LYS A 101 -12.20 -21.44 -5.58
N LEU A 102 -12.13 -20.69 -6.68
CA LEU A 102 -12.30 -19.24 -6.64
C LEU A 102 -13.70 -18.86 -6.18
N LYS A 103 -13.77 -17.88 -5.27
CA LYS A 103 -15.03 -17.37 -4.75
C LYS A 103 -15.00 -15.85 -4.68
N ASN A 104 -16.17 -15.25 -4.90
CA ASN A 104 -16.33 -13.81 -4.75
C ASN A 104 -16.53 -13.45 -3.27
N PRO A 105 -15.81 -12.45 -2.75
CA PRO A 105 -16.02 -11.98 -1.39
C PRO A 105 -17.37 -11.26 -1.25
N LYS A 106 -17.86 -11.15 -0.01
CA LYS A 106 -19.04 -10.31 0.28
C LYS A 106 -18.75 -8.83 0.11
N LYS A 107 -17.54 -8.42 0.50
CA LYS A 107 -17.02 -7.05 0.40
C LYS A 107 -15.66 -7.11 -0.28
N ARG A 108 -15.43 -6.25 -1.28
CA ARG A 108 -14.11 -6.12 -1.90
C ARG A 108 -13.16 -5.51 -0.87
N LEU A 109 -12.01 -6.14 -0.69
CA LEU A 109 -10.92 -5.64 0.16
C LEU A 109 -9.64 -5.63 -0.66
N THR A 110 -8.79 -4.66 -0.36
CA THR A 110 -7.43 -4.59 -0.87
C THR A 110 -6.45 -5.23 0.12
N ILE A 111 -5.23 -5.49 -0.34
CA ILE A 111 -4.14 -5.91 0.54
C ILE A 111 -3.78 -4.82 1.56
N ILE A 112 -4.01 -3.55 1.24
CA ILE A 112 -3.74 -2.41 2.12
C ILE A 112 -4.72 -2.43 3.29
N ASP A 113 -6.01 -2.62 3.03
CA ASP A 113 -7.04 -2.76 4.07
C ASP A 113 -6.69 -3.88 5.05
N TYR A 114 -6.28 -5.04 4.52
CA TYR A 114 -5.86 -6.18 5.33
C TYR A 114 -4.62 -5.88 6.19
N LYS A 115 -3.63 -5.17 5.64
CA LYS A 115 -2.40 -4.83 6.38
C LYS A 115 -2.63 -3.80 7.47
N LEU A 116 -3.54 -2.86 7.25
CA LEU A 116 -3.92 -1.86 8.25
C LEU A 116 -4.82 -2.45 9.34
N SER A 117 -5.76 -3.32 8.97
CA SER A 117 -6.71 -3.93 9.91
C SER A 117 -7.05 -5.37 9.52
N PRO A 118 -6.26 -6.38 9.96
CA PRO A 118 -6.48 -7.78 9.60
C PRO A 118 -7.87 -8.33 9.94
N THR A 119 -8.53 -7.74 10.94
CA THR A 119 -9.90 -8.08 11.36
C THR A 119 -10.95 -7.84 10.28
N CYS A 120 -10.66 -7.00 9.27
CA CYS A 120 -11.60 -6.73 8.19
C CYS A 120 -11.91 -7.96 7.32
N LEU A 121 -11.06 -9.00 7.36
CA LEU A 121 -11.25 -10.23 6.58
C LEU A 121 -12.57 -10.94 6.90
N GLU A 122 -13.00 -10.93 8.16
CA GLU A 122 -14.22 -11.61 8.57
C GLU A 122 -15.45 -11.06 7.85
N ALA A 123 -15.52 -9.73 7.74
CA ALA A 123 -16.59 -9.04 7.02
C ALA A 123 -16.58 -9.30 5.51
N ALA A 124 -15.41 -9.65 4.95
CA ALA A 124 -15.23 -9.88 3.51
C ALA A 124 -15.36 -11.35 3.10
N LEU A 125 -15.45 -12.29 4.05
CA LEU A 125 -15.55 -13.72 3.78
C LEU A 125 -16.56 -14.03 2.65
N PRO A 126 -16.21 -14.88 1.68
CA PRO A 126 -17.12 -15.25 0.60
C PRO A 126 -18.46 -15.80 1.11
N ARG A 127 -19.52 -15.63 0.30
CA ARG A 127 -20.85 -16.15 0.63
C ARG A 127 -20.78 -17.68 0.84
N GLY A 128 -21.42 -18.14 1.92
CA GLY A 128 -21.43 -19.56 2.31
C GLY A 128 -20.25 -20.01 3.19
N VAL A 129 -19.19 -19.21 3.31
CA VAL A 129 -18.11 -19.50 4.26
C VAL A 129 -18.58 -19.16 5.68
N LYS A 130 -18.61 -20.16 6.55
CA LYS A 130 -18.93 -20.01 7.98
C LYS A 130 -17.62 -20.00 8.77
N PRO A 131 -17.32 -18.95 9.56
CA PRO A 131 -16.07 -18.87 10.35
C PRO A 131 -15.79 -20.13 11.18
N LYS A 132 -16.84 -20.68 11.83
CA LYS A 132 -16.76 -21.89 12.66
C LYS A 132 -16.31 -23.16 11.91
N LYS A 133 -16.40 -23.18 10.58
CA LYS A 133 -16.00 -24.31 9.74
C LYS A 133 -14.61 -24.14 9.11
N ILE A 134 -13.95 -23.01 9.31
CA ILE A 134 -12.61 -22.75 8.78
C ILE A 134 -11.60 -23.59 9.57
N VAL A 135 -10.76 -24.33 8.85
CA VAL A 135 -9.65 -25.11 9.41
C VAL A 135 -8.37 -24.30 9.35
N SER A 136 -8.12 -23.62 8.22
CA SER A 136 -6.93 -22.80 8.05
C SER A 136 -7.20 -21.64 7.10
N VAL A 137 -6.42 -20.57 7.28
CA VAL A 137 -6.37 -19.41 6.40
C VAL A 137 -4.91 -19.14 6.09
N GLN A 138 -4.59 -19.03 4.80
CA GLN A 138 -3.27 -18.65 4.32
C GLN A 138 -3.38 -17.41 3.45
N VAL A 139 -2.46 -16.45 3.63
CA VAL A 139 -2.43 -15.23 2.83
C VAL A 139 -1.17 -15.26 1.97
N LEU A 140 -1.37 -15.46 0.68
CA LEU A 140 -0.32 -15.50 -0.33
C LEU A 140 -0.16 -14.11 -0.93
N ILE A 141 0.95 -13.46 -0.64
CA ILE A 141 1.25 -12.11 -1.11
C ILE A 141 2.36 -12.20 -2.16
N PRO A 142 2.09 -11.80 -3.41
CA PRO A 142 3.13 -11.63 -4.43
C PRO A 142 4.22 -10.69 -3.90
N LYS A 143 5.48 -11.12 -3.95
CA LYS A 143 6.61 -10.24 -3.65
C LYS A 143 6.62 -9.07 -4.65
N ALA A 144 7.12 -7.90 -4.23
CA ALA A 144 7.16 -6.68 -5.04
C ALA A 144 7.84 -6.82 -6.42
N TYR A 145 8.56 -7.92 -6.66
CA TYR A 145 9.27 -8.24 -7.91
C TYR A 145 8.80 -9.55 -8.54
N THR A 146 7.55 -9.96 -8.32
CA THR A 146 7.04 -11.18 -8.96
C THR A 146 7.18 -11.10 -10.47
N ILE A 147 7.73 -12.16 -11.07
CA ILE A 147 7.89 -12.36 -12.52
C ILE A 147 6.55 -12.20 -13.28
N ARG A 148 5.42 -12.28 -12.56
CA ARG A 148 4.06 -12.17 -13.09
C ARG A 148 3.43 -10.83 -12.67
N PRO A 149 3.30 -9.85 -13.57
CA PRO A 149 2.67 -8.57 -13.30
C PRO A 149 1.20 -8.70 -12.85
N GLU A 150 0.49 -9.73 -13.30
CA GLU A 150 -0.94 -9.93 -13.00
C GLU A 150 -1.19 -10.62 -11.66
N ALA A 151 -0.14 -11.00 -10.93
CA ALA A 151 -0.28 -11.73 -9.68
C ALA A 151 -1.02 -10.90 -8.62
N ARG A 152 -2.10 -11.46 -8.08
CA ARG A 152 -2.91 -10.84 -7.03
C ARG A 152 -2.63 -11.43 -5.66
N PRO A 153 -2.71 -10.62 -4.59
CA PRO A 153 -2.70 -11.15 -3.24
C PRO A 153 -3.93 -12.05 -3.05
N THR A 154 -3.69 -13.27 -2.55
CA THR A 154 -4.70 -14.34 -2.51
C THR A 154 -4.87 -14.87 -1.09
N ILE A 155 -6.11 -14.97 -0.65
CA ILE A 155 -6.49 -15.64 0.60
C ILE A 155 -6.99 -17.03 0.26
N VAL A 156 -6.30 -18.04 0.79
CA VAL A 156 -6.66 -19.45 0.68
C VAL A 156 -7.30 -19.88 1.98
N ILE A 157 -8.53 -20.39 1.91
CA ILE A 157 -9.30 -20.87 3.05
C ILE A 157 -9.56 -22.36 2.84
N GLU A 158 -9.16 -23.16 3.81
CA GLU A 158 -9.58 -24.56 3.90
C GLU A 158 -10.67 -24.69 4.95
N MET A 159 -11.76 -25.35 4.58
CA MET A 159 -12.93 -25.59 5.42
C MET A 159 -13.11 -27.08 5.70
N LYS A 160 -13.63 -27.39 6.88
CA LYS A 160 -14.15 -28.73 7.17
C LYS A 160 -15.27 -29.03 6.19
N LYS A 161 -15.21 -30.22 5.57
CA LYS A 161 -16.31 -30.75 4.77
C LYS A 161 -17.58 -30.83 5.63
#